data_AF-W2I3R5-F1
#
_entry.id   AF-W2I3R5-F1
#
_cell.length_a   1.000
_cell.length_b   1.000
_cell.length_c   1.000
_cell.angle_alpha   90.00
_cell.angle_beta   90.00
_cell.angle_gamma   90.00
#
_symmetry.space_group_name_H-M   'P 1'
#
loop_
_entity.id
_entity.type
_entity.pdbx_description
1 polymer ?
#
loop_
_entity_poly.entity_id
_entity_poly.type
_entity_poly.pdbx_seq_one_letter_code
_entity_poly.pdbx_strand_id
1 'polypeptide(L)'
;SFSVTTVAATFMTKYTNGVDTIVYGVSYGTIFAERLMHLAPPQVTGYVLDSVAATSGAPDDKFFWISRWDFNFHEVGDDFLSLCASDSNCKSRFKSKSLNNTLQSIMK
;
A
#
# COMPACT_ATOMS: atom_id res chain seq x y z
N SER A 1 26.78 6.27 7.89
CA SER A 1 25.46 6.25 8.54
C SER A 1 24.83 4.87 8.35
N PHE A 2 24.32 4.23 9.41
CA PHE A 2 23.70 2.89 9.36
C PHE A 2 22.19 3.01 9.18
N SER A 3 21.62 2.37 8.15
CA SER A 3 20.17 2.26 7.95
C SER A 3 19.82 0.91 7.34
N VAL A 4 18.56 0.48 7.49
CA VAL A 4 18.02 -0.75 6.86
C VAL A 4 18.27 -0.75 5.34
N THR A 5 18.10 0.40 4.67
CA THR A 5 18.34 0.53 3.22
C THR A 5 19.81 0.29 2.86
N THR A 6 20.75 0.86 3.62
CA THR A 6 22.19 0.69 3.36
C THR A 6 22.65 -0.75 3.64
N VAL A 7 22.07 -1.39 4.65
CA VAL A 7 22.30 -2.82 4.93
C VAL A 7 21.78 -3.67 3.76
N ALA A 8 20.58 -3.39 3.25
CA ALA A 8 20.03 -4.10 2.10
C ALA A 8 20.89 -3.94 0.84
N ALA A 9 21.35 -2.72 0.53
CA ALA A 9 22.26 -2.48 -0.59
C ALA A 9 23.59 -3.26 -0.46
N THR A 10 24.16 -3.28 0.75
CA THR A 10 25.39 -4.04 1.04
C THR A 10 25.17 -5.54 0.93
N PHE A 11 24.04 -6.04 1.44
CA PHE A 11 23.65 -7.45 1.35
C PHE A 11 23.53 -7.87 -0.12
N MET A 12 22.82 -7.10 -0.94
CA MET A 12 22.69 -7.39 -2.37
C MET A 12 24.07 -7.44 -3.04
N THR A 13 24.90 -6.42 -2.84
CA THR A 13 26.26 -6.38 -3.42
C THR A 13 27.10 -7.59 -3.03
N LYS A 14 26.99 -8.06 -1.78
CA LYS A 14 27.84 -9.14 -1.25
C LYS A 14 27.31 -10.53 -1.57
N TYR A 15 25.99 -10.71 -1.68
CA TYR A 15 25.37 -12.04 -1.69
C TYR A 15 24.56 -12.35 -2.96
N THR A 16 24.33 -11.39 -3.87
CA THR A 16 23.69 -11.70 -5.17
C THR A 16 24.69 -12.20 -6.21
N ASN A 17 25.99 -12.27 -5.89
CA ASN A 17 27.05 -12.74 -6.79
C ASN A 17 27.06 -12.04 -8.17
N GLY A 18 26.62 -10.78 -8.22
CA GLY A 18 26.56 -10.01 -9.47
C GLY A 18 25.39 -10.38 -10.38
N VAL A 19 24.41 -11.16 -9.90
CA VAL A 19 23.20 -11.50 -10.66
C VAL A 19 22.24 -10.32 -10.68
N ASP A 20 21.66 -10.08 -11.85
CA ASP A 20 20.60 -9.09 -12.08
C ASP A 20 19.45 -9.30 -11.09
N THR A 21 19.14 -8.26 -10.32
CA THR A 21 18.16 -8.31 -9.23
C THR A 21 17.01 -7.35 -9.52
N ILE A 22 15.78 -7.83 -9.37
CA ILE A 22 14.58 -7.00 -9.35
C ILE A 22 14.15 -6.82 -7.89
N VAL A 23 14.01 -5.58 -7.43
CA VAL A 23 13.53 -5.28 -6.09
C VAL A 23 12.02 -5.09 -6.12
N TYR A 24 11.30 -5.92 -5.37
CA TYR A 24 9.85 -5.82 -5.22
C TYR A 24 9.50 -5.21 -3.85
N GLY A 25 8.85 -4.05 -3.85
CA GLY A 25 8.32 -3.41 -2.66
C GLY A 25 6.79 -3.43 -2.65
N VAL A 26 6.21 -3.78 -1.51
CA VAL A 26 4.76 -3.77 -1.29
C VAL A 26 4.43 -2.87 -0.10
N SER A 27 3.45 -1.99 -0.22
CA SER A 27 2.99 -1.14 0.88
C SER A 27 4.16 -0.34 1.49
N TYR A 28 4.38 -0.39 2.81
CA TYR A 28 5.54 0.22 3.47
C TYR A 28 6.89 -0.16 2.83
N GLY A 29 6.98 -1.37 2.24
CA GLY A 29 8.14 -1.84 1.48
C GLY A 29 8.54 -0.93 0.31
N THR A 30 7.58 -0.20 -0.30
CA THR A 30 7.87 0.71 -1.40
C THR A 30 8.74 1.88 -0.96
N ILE A 31 8.69 2.29 0.32
CA ILE A 31 9.56 3.35 0.87
C ILE A 31 11.02 2.88 0.88
N PHE A 32 11.28 1.61 1.20
CA PHE A 32 12.65 1.08 1.15
C PHE A 32 13.13 0.86 -0.28
N ALA A 33 12.24 0.42 -1.17
CA ALA A 33 12.53 0.29 -2.60
C ALA A 33 12.91 1.66 -3.20
N GLU A 34 12.13 2.71 -2.93
CA GLU A 34 12.44 4.10 -3.34
C GLU A 34 13.80 4.58 -2.80
N ARG A 35 14.08 4.33 -1.51
CA ARG A 35 15.40 4.66 -0.94
C ARG A 35 16.54 3.88 -1.60
N LEU A 36 16.32 2.61 -1.96
CA LEU A 36 17.29 1.81 -2.69
C LEU A 36 17.50 2.35 -4.10
N MET A 37 16.46 2.87 -4.78
CA MET A 37 16.61 3.53 -6.08
C MET A 37 17.58 4.71 -5.99
N HIS A 38 17.50 5.52 -4.94
CA HIS A 38 18.43 6.63 -4.72
C HIS A 38 19.88 6.20 -4.46
N LEU A 39 20.11 5.00 -3.92
CA LEU A 39 21.45 4.45 -3.73
C LEU A 39 22.02 3.80 -5.00
N ALA A 40 21.17 3.54 -6.00
CA ALA A 40 21.50 2.92 -7.28
C ALA A 40 22.51 1.75 -7.20
N PRO A 41 22.23 0.67 -6.44
CA PRO A 41 23.12 -0.48 -6.38
C PRO A 41 23.27 -1.10 -7.77
N PRO A 42 24.50 -1.40 -8.25
CA PRO A 42 24.74 -1.74 -9.64
C PRO A 42 24.14 -3.10 -10.07
N GLN A 43 23.77 -3.95 -9.11
CA GLN A 43 23.15 -5.27 -9.37
C GLN A 43 21.63 -5.16 -9.55
N VAL A 44 21.02 -4.03 -9.20
CA VAL A 44 19.57 -3.85 -9.33
C VAL A 44 19.24 -3.36 -10.72
N THR A 45 18.53 -4.18 -11.49
CA THR A 45 18.17 -3.91 -12.88
C THR A 45 16.72 -3.45 -13.04
N GLY A 46 15.92 -3.54 -11.97
CA GLY A 46 14.53 -3.10 -11.98
C GLY A 46 13.90 -3.01 -10.60
N TYR A 47 12.79 -2.28 -10.54
CA TYR A 47 11.99 -2.10 -9.33
C TYR A 47 10.52 -2.33 -9.66
N VAL A 48 9.81 -3.03 -8.78
CA VAL A 48 8.34 -3.14 -8.80
C VAL A 48 7.83 -2.54 -7.50
N LEU A 49 6.96 -1.54 -7.62
CA LEU A 49 6.32 -0.87 -6.50
C LEU A 49 4.82 -1.20 -6.53
N ASP A 50 4.36 -2.01 -5.59
CA ASP A 50 2.95 -2.38 -5.45
C ASP A 50 2.35 -1.72 -4.21
N SER A 51 1.15 -1.14 -4.37
CA SER A 51 0.40 -0.50 -3.30
C SER A 51 1.21 0.61 -2.61
N VAL A 52 1.64 1.58 -3.41
CA VAL A 52 2.71 2.55 -3.09
C VAL A 52 2.40 3.41 -1.87
N ALA A 53 3.30 3.36 -0.88
CA ALA A 53 3.38 4.29 0.26
C ALA A 53 4.52 5.33 0.11
N ALA A 54 5.37 5.17 -0.90
CA ALA A 54 6.49 6.05 -1.22
C ALA A 54 6.01 7.33 -1.91
N THR A 55 6.49 8.49 -1.46
CA THR A 55 5.97 9.80 -1.90
C THR A 55 7.05 10.89 -1.85
N SER A 56 8.33 10.55 -2.03
CA SER A 56 9.40 11.56 -1.93
C SER A 56 9.10 12.75 -2.85
N GLY A 57 8.91 13.93 -2.26
CA GLY A 57 8.54 15.16 -2.98
C GLY A 57 7.04 15.38 -3.23
N ALA A 58 6.12 14.55 -2.71
CA ALA A 58 4.69 14.84 -2.77
C ALA A 58 4.32 16.02 -1.85
N PRO A 59 3.41 16.91 -2.26
CA PRO A 59 2.87 17.95 -1.37
C PRO A 59 2.06 17.34 -0.21
N ASP A 60 1.92 18.06 0.90
CA ASP A 60 1.31 17.57 2.14
C ASP A 60 -0.11 17.00 1.98
N ASP A 61 -0.90 17.56 1.06
CA ASP A 61 -2.26 17.13 0.75
C ASP A 61 -2.33 15.84 -0.07
N LYS A 62 -1.23 15.47 -0.74
CA LYS A 62 -1.08 14.25 -1.56
C LYS A 62 -0.14 13.23 -0.95
N PHE A 63 0.51 13.57 0.16
CA PHE A 63 1.35 12.63 0.90
C PHE A 63 0.49 11.49 1.45
N PHE A 64 1.00 10.26 1.34
CA PHE A 64 0.30 9.08 1.83
C PHE A 64 0.40 9.00 3.36
N TRP A 65 -0.59 9.60 4.03
CA TRP A 65 -0.74 9.50 5.47
C TRP A 65 -1.49 8.22 5.83
N ILE A 66 -0.80 7.26 6.46
CA ILE A 66 -1.45 6.02 6.92
C ILE A 66 -2.57 6.28 7.94
N SER A 67 -2.50 7.39 8.67
CA SER A 67 -3.58 7.83 9.57
C SER A 67 -4.86 8.23 8.84
N ARG A 68 -4.79 8.51 7.54
CA ARG A 68 -5.94 8.78 6.67
C ARG A 68 -6.46 7.53 5.97
N TRP A 69 -6.08 6.33 6.42
CA TRP A 69 -6.48 5.08 5.77
C TRP A 69 -8.01 4.96 5.60
N ASP A 70 -8.79 5.29 6.63
CA ASP A 70 -10.27 5.27 6.55
C ASP A 70 -10.79 6.19 5.43
N PHE A 71 -10.26 7.41 5.35
CA PHE A 71 -10.57 8.35 4.27
C PHE A 71 -10.11 7.79 2.91
N ASN A 72 -8.88 7.33 2.78
CA ASN A 72 -8.34 6.84 1.51
C ASN A 72 -9.10 5.60 0.98
N PHE A 73 -9.71 4.81 1.86
CA PHE A 73 -10.50 3.63 1.51
C PHE A 73 -12.01 3.90 1.49
N HIS A 74 -12.46 5.15 1.69
CA HIS A 74 -13.89 5.48 1.77
C HIS A 74 -14.61 5.03 0.49
N GLU A 75 -14.03 5.28 -0.68
CA GLU A 75 -14.64 5.00 -1.99
C GLU A 75 -14.76 3.50 -2.22
N VAL A 76 -13.70 2.74 -1.93
CA VAL A 76 -13.70 1.28 -1.99
C VAL A 76 -14.76 0.70 -1.03
N GLY A 77 -14.88 1.30 0.16
CA GLY A 77 -15.94 0.98 1.11
C GLY A 77 -17.32 1.18 0.50
N ASP A 78 -17.62 2.39 0.02
CA ASP A 78 -18.91 2.74 -0.57
C ASP A 78 -19.27 1.83 -1.75
N ASP A 79 -18.31 1.54 -2.64
CA ASP A 79 -18.49 0.62 -3.77
C ASP A 79 -18.84 -0.80 -3.31
N PHE A 80 -18.15 -1.30 -2.29
CA PHE A 80 -18.45 -2.61 -1.71
C PHE A 80 -19.84 -2.65 -1.08
N LEU A 81 -20.24 -1.61 -0.35
CA LEU A 81 -21.59 -1.51 0.24
C LEU A 81 -22.67 -1.43 -0.85
N SER A 82 -22.40 -0.71 -1.95
CA SER A 82 -23.27 -0.59 -3.11
C SER A 82 -23.45 -1.92 -3.85
N LEU A 83 -22.35 -2.67 -4.02
CA LEU A 83 -22.39 -4.02 -4.59
C LEU A 83 -23.27 -4.95 -3.75
N CYS A 84 -23.14 -4.93 -2.42
CA CYS A 84 -24.01 -5.70 -1.53
C CYS A 84 -25.50 -5.30 -1.66
N ALA A 85 -25.79 -4.01 -1.82
CA ALA A 85 -27.17 -3.55 -1.99
C ALA A 85 -27.80 -4.04 -3.32
N SER A 86 -26.98 -4.32 -4.32
CA SER A 86 -27.38 -4.85 -5.63
C SER A 86 -27.42 -6.38 -5.66
N ASP A 87 -26.62 -7.05 -4.83
CA ASP A 87 -26.60 -8.50 -4.72
C ASP A 87 -27.78 -9.04 -3.88
N SER A 88 -28.54 -9.99 -4.44
CA SER A 88 -29.74 -10.52 -3.78
C SER A 88 -29.43 -11.29 -2.49
N ASN A 89 -28.31 -12.01 -2.42
CA ASN A 89 -27.91 -12.76 -1.23
C ASN A 89 -27.53 -11.80 -0.12
N CYS A 90 -26.67 -10.82 -0.41
CA CYS A 90 -26.19 -9.84 0.55
C CYS A 90 -27.33 -8.95 1.04
N LYS A 91 -28.12 -8.36 0.13
CA LYS A 91 -29.28 -7.54 0.46
C LYS A 91 -30.27 -8.27 1.38
N SER A 92 -30.48 -9.57 1.17
CA SER A 92 -31.40 -10.37 2.00
C SER A 92 -31.00 -10.48 3.48
N ARG A 93 -29.74 -10.18 3.83
CA ARG A 93 -29.23 -10.18 5.20
C ARG A 93 -29.53 -8.88 5.95
N PHE A 94 -29.85 -7.82 5.22
CA PHE A 94 -30.04 -6.46 5.73
C PHE A 94 -31.48 -5.97 5.46
N LYS A 95 -32.47 -6.73 5.96
CA LYS A 95 -33.90 -6.46 5.69
C LYS A 95 -34.46 -5.28 6.50
N SER A 96 -34.05 -5.13 7.75
CA SER A 96 -34.59 -4.12 8.67
C SER A 96 -33.90 -2.76 8.55
N LYS A 97 -32.63 -2.75 8.16
CA LYS A 97 -31.80 -1.56 7.92
C LYS A 97 -30.87 -1.87 6.76
N SER A 98 -30.56 -0.88 5.92
CA SER A 98 -29.52 -1.03 4.89
C SER A 98 -28.18 -1.40 5.52
N LEU A 99 -27.30 -2.03 4.75
CA LEU A 99 -25.95 -2.37 5.21
C LEU A 99 -25.21 -1.13 5.71
N ASN A 100 -25.26 -0.01 4.96
CA ASN A 100 -24.61 1.24 5.38
C ASN A 100 -25.14 1.75 6.73
N ASN A 101 -26.47 1.80 6.91
CA ASN A 101 -27.08 2.21 8.18
C ASN A 101 -26.75 1.25 9.34
N THR A 102 -26.56 -0.03 9.04
CA THR A 102 -26.16 -1.05 10.02
C THR A 102 -24.72 -0.79 10.48
N LEU A 103 -23.80 -0.58 9.53
CA LEU A 103 -22.40 -0.29 9.80
C LEU A 103 -22.24 0.99 10.65
N GLN A 104 -22.92 2.08 10.27
CA GLN A 104 -22.92 3.33 11.05
C GLN A 104 -23.46 3.15 12.47
N SER A 105 -24.36 2.20 12.71
CA SER A 105 -24.91 1.97 14.04
C SER A 105 -23.96 1.25 15.01
N ILE A 106 -22.97 0.51 14.48
CA ILE A 106 -22.02 -0.28 15.28
C ILE A 106 -20.65 0.37 15.42
N MET A 107 -20.33 1.39 14.62
CA MET A 107 -19.09 2.18 14.73
C MET A 107 -19.14 3.27 15.81
N LYS A 108 -20.12 3.19 16.72
CA LYS A 108 -20.27 4.12 17.85
C LYS A 108 -19.32 3.78 19.00
#